data_AF-A0A7W4E3K7-F1
#
_entry.id   AF-A0A7W4E3K7-F1
#
_cell.length_a   1.000
_cell.length_b   1.000
_cell.length_c   1.000
_cell.angle_alpha   90.00
_cell.angle_beta   90.00
_cell.angle_gamma   90.00
#
_symmetry.space_group_name_H-M   'P 1'
#
loop_
_entity.id
_entity.type
_entity.pdbx_description
1 polymer ?
#
loop_
_entity_poly.entity_id
_entity_poly.type
_entity_poly.pdbx_seq_one_letter_code
_entity_poly.pdbx_strand_id
1 'polypeptide(L)'
;MRKAGFKPYFQRSQNKIKIGLLSLVGIFFSFSGFSYANTYNNCSLFTQGKVPTIIANLRTDPIVSKGAIPLQAIEKALDNLHSYCCSSEILSKTTKSCIESKNNRQNNAYVPESAALFDQFVDVQMRRWTNDLNNYSGVPADQQFQNWHTKVKETMLDPKGTLPQTFLASYPENRSYNDQHLLPRYIDHSAQDFRQAIRDSSALTNANSRNLRSKLLNTCSIASYLTAILDTESKTMVPDLTKANPLCTKLINQEINKQINLLSRVITYKSNKATTDSIENYALNYFGSRLRYLQTQIDKLNTQLLSTSRQIPYLVPKCN
;
A
#
# COMPACT_ATOMS: atom_id res chain seq x y z
N MET A 1 50.86 -19.91 21.46
CA MET A 1 49.50 -20.45 21.33
C MET A 1 48.62 -19.42 20.62
N ARG A 2 48.07 -19.76 19.45
CA ARG A 2 47.29 -18.85 18.60
C ARG A 2 45.93 -18.54 19.27
N LYS A 3 45.60 -17.26 19.43
CA LYS A 3 44.27 -16.76 19.82
C LYS A 3 43.27 -17.11 18.71
N ALA A 4 42.54 -18.20 18.86
CA ALA A 4 41.35 -18.47 18.05
C ALA A 4 40.25 -17.50 18.48
N GLY A 5 40.08 -16.42 17.71
CA GLY A 5 38.97 -15.49 17.91
C GLY A 5 37.65 -16.21 17.67
N PHE A 6 36.83 -16.30 18.72
CA PHE A 6 35.46 -16.78 18.65
C PHE A 6 34.69 -15.85 17.70
N LYS A 7 34.45 -16.27 16.46
CA LYS A 7 33.51 -15.58 15.56
C LYS A 7 32.10 -16.02 15.96
N PRO A 8 31.26 -15.14 16.53
CA PRO A 8 29.91 -15.53 16.92
C PRO A 8 29.12 -15.94 15.68
N TYR A 9 28.45 -17.09 15.77
CA TYR A 9 27.52 -17.64 14.78
C TYR A 9 26.40 -16.66 14.36
N PHE A 10 26.22 -15.56 15.10
CA PHE A 10 25.25 -14.49 14.84
C PHE A 10 25.50 -13.68 13.56
N GLN A 11 26.72 -13.60 13.03
CA GLN A 11 26.98 -12.87 11.77
C GLN A 11 26.28 -13.52 10.55
N ARG A 12 26.05 -14.83 10.58
CA ARG A 12 25.38 -15.55 9.47
C ARG A 12 23.86 -15.29 9.45
N SER A 13 23.25 -14.96 10.60
CA SER A 13 21.84 -14.58 10.74
C SER A 13 21.54 -13.21 10.12
N GLN A 14 22.42 -12.23 10.37
CA GLN A 14 22.25 -10.85 9.89
C GLN A 14 22.18 -10.74 8.35
N ASN A 15 22.93 -11.55 7.61
CA ASN A 15 22.89 -11.54 6.15
C ASN A 15 21.61 -12.16 5.58
N LYS A 16 21.04 -13.20 6.21
CA LYS A 16 19.72 -13.74 5.82
C LYS A 16 18.59 -12.75 6.12
N ILE A 17 18.69 -12.02 7.23
CA ILE A 17 17.75 -10.96 7.59
C ILE A 17 17.78 -9.81 6.58
N LYS A 18 18.95 -9.39 6.10
CA LYS A 18 19.06 -8.34 5.06
C LYS A 18 18.44 -8.76 3.72
N ILE A 19 18.61 -10.03 3.32
CA ILE A 19 17.98 -10.58 2.10
C ILE A 19 16.44 -10.67 2.26
N GLY A 20 15.96 -11.01 3.46
CA GLY A 20 14.53 -10.98 3.81
C GLY A 20 13.94 -9.57 3.88
N LEU A 21 14.72 -8.57 4.31
CA LEU A 21 14.33 -7.16 4.31
C LEU A 21 14.21 -6.64 2.87
N LEU A 22 15.13 -7.01 1.97
CA LEU A 22 15.09 -6.62 0.55
C LEU A 22 13.87 -7.22 -0.19
N SER A 23 13.45 -8.45 0.14
CA SER A 23 12.22 -9.03 -0.42
C SER A 23 10.93 -8.43 0.16
N LEU A 24 11.02 -7.81 1.34
CA LEU A 24 9.95 -7.06 2.00
C LEU A 24 9.92 -5.58 1.59
N VAL A 25 11.04 -4.99 1.13
CA VAL A 25 11.15 -3.61 0.63
C VAL A 25 10.69 -3.50 -0.83
N GLY A 26 10.65 -4.61 -1.58
CA GLY A 26 10.04 -4.70 -2.91
C GLY A 26 8.51 -4.61 -2.90
N ILE A 27 7.92 -3.75 -2.06
CA ILE A 27 6.51 -3.38 -2.14
C ILE A 27 6.38 -2.36 -3.26
N PHE A 28 6.62 -2.81 -4.49
CA PHE A 28 5.95 -2.19 -5.61
C PHE A 28 4.53 -2.70 -5.50
N PHE A 29 3.63 -1.82 -5.10
CA PHE A 29 2.21 -2.01 -5.32
C PHE A 29 1.98 -1.93 -6.84
N SER A 30 2.47 -2.92 -7.58
CA SER A 30 2.33 -2.99 -9.03
C SER A 30 0.96 -3.59 -9.31
N PHE A 31 0.05 -2.70 -9.65
CA PHE A 31 -1.16 -3.06 -10.37
C PHE A 31 -0.74 -3.21 -11.84
N SER A 32 -0.58 -4.45 -12.31
CA SER A 32 -0.47 -4.73 -13.74
C SER A 32 -1.81 -4.39 -14.39
N GLY A 33 -1.82 -3.70 -15.52
CA GLY A 33 -3.03 -3.14 -16.13
C GLY A 33 -4.12 -4.17 -16.43
N PHE A 34 -5.33 -3.64 -16.64
CA PHE A 34 -6.53 -4.43 -16.81
C PHE A 34 -7.43 -3.86 -17.89
N SER A 35 -8.02 -4.76 -18.68
CA SER A 35 -9.20 -4.50 -19.51
C SER A 35 -10.32 -5.40 -18.99
N TYR A 36 -11.34 -4.80 -18.33
CA TYR A 36 -12.48 -5.53 -17.77
C TYR A 36 -13.73 -5.39 -18.63
N ALA A 37 -13.87 -4.26 -19.31
CA ALA A 37 -14.97 -3.97 -20.20
C ALA A 37 -14.47 -3.99 -21.66
N ASN A 38 -14.41 -5.19 -22.24
CA ASN A 38 -13.81 -5.42 -23.56
C ASN A 38 -14.67 -4.94 -24.75
N THR A 39 -15.96 -4.74 -24.54
CA THR A 39 -16.95 -4.37 -25.56
C THR A 39 -17.39 -2.91 -25.45
N TYR A 40 -17.00 -2.23 -24.38
CA TYR A 40 -17.41 -0.86 -24.12
C TYR A 40 -16.42 0.14 -24.71
N ASN A 41 -16.92 0.99 -25.59
CA ASN A 41 -16.12 1.98 -26.29
C ASN A 41 -16.67 3.37 -25.99
N ASN A 42 -16.02 4.08 -25.09
CA ASN A 42 -16.37 5.44 -24.72
C ASN A 42 -15.65 6.51 -25.56
N CYS A 43 -14.99 6.12 -26.67
CA CYS A 43 -14.30 7.07 -27.52
C CYS A 43 -15.24 8.06 -28.22
N SER A 44 -16.52 7.72 -28.38
CA SER A 44 -17.55 8.62 -28.91
C SER A 44 -17.79 9.86 -28.04
N LEU A 45 -17.43 9.83 -26.75
CA LEU A 45 -17.53 10.99 -25.86
C LEU A 45 -16.73 12.19 -26.37
N PHE A 46 -15.62 11.94 -27.07
CA PHE A 46 -14.71 12.98 -27.57
C PHE A 46 -15.12 13.55 -28.92
N THR A 47 -15.88 12.81 -29.74
CA THR A 47 -16.40 13.31 -31.03
C THR A 47 -17.70 14.10 -30.86
N GLN A 48 -18.45 13.81 -29.80
CA GLN A 48 -19.72 14.49 -29.49
C GLN A 48 -19.54 15.79 -28.71
N GLY A 49 -18.29 16.20 -28.40
CA GLY A 49 -18.01 17.40 -27.62
C GLY A 49 -18.57 17.37 -26.19
N LYS A 50 -18.87 16.16 -25.66
CA LYS A 50 -19.55 15.99 -24.37
C LYS A 50 -18.63 16.17 -23.16
N VAL A 51 -17.31 16.05 -23.33
CA VAL A 51 -16.33 16.08 -22.23
C VAL A 51 -16.37 17.36 -21.38
N PRO A 52 -16.40 18.58 -21.95
CA PRO A 52 -16.50 19.80 -21.14
C PRO A 52 -17.79 19.83 -20.30
N THR A 53 -18.93 19.45 -20.88
CA THR A 53 -20.23 19.37 -20.20
C THR A 53 -20.22 18.32 -19.10
N ILE A 54 -19.58 17.18 -19.35
CA ILE A 54 -19.35 16.12 -18.37
C ILE A 54 -18.59 16.65 -17.16
N ILE A 55 -17.46 17.32 -17.38
CA ILE A 55 -16.65 17.89 -16.30
C ILE A 55 -17.43 18.96 -15.53
N ALA A 56 -18.20 19.80 -16.23
CA ALA A 56 -19.03 20.81 -15.59
C ALA A 56 -20.11 20.18 -14.68
N ASN A 57 -20.80 19.14 -15.15
CA ASN A 57 -21.82 18.44 -14.37
C ASN A 57 -21.20 17.66 -13.19
N LEU A 58 -20.03 17.06 -13.37
CA LEU A 58 -19.35 16.32 -12.31
C LEU A 58 -18.91 17.23 -11.16
N ARG A 59 -18.60 18.51 -11.41
CA ARG A 59 -18.23 19.48 -10.34
C ARG A 59 -19.32 19.64 -9.29
N THR A 60 -20.59 19.56 -9.69
CA THR A 60 -21.73 19.68 -8.79
C THR A 60 -22.28 18.33 -8.33
N ASP A 61 -21.85 17.21 -8.93
CA ASP A 61 -22.31 15.89 -8.55
C ASP A 61 -21.86 15.52 -7.11
N PRO A 62 -22.72 14.87 -6.30
CA PRO A 62 -22.38 14.46 -4.94
C PRO A 62 -21.07 13.67 -4.82
N ILE A 63 -20.68 12.88 -5.83
CA ILE A 63 -19.45 12.09 -5.75
C ILE A 63 -18.18 12.95 -5.70
N VAL A 64 -18.20 14.14 -6.33
CA VAL A 64 -17.07 15.09 -6.31
C VAL A 64 -17.27 16.11 -5.19
N SER A 65 -18.44 16.71 -5.10
CA SER A 65 -18.72 17.78 -4.12
C SER A 65 -18.64 17.32 -2.67
N LYS A 66 -18.89 16.03 -2.38
CA LYS A 66 -18.69 15.44 -1.04
C LYS A 66 -17.27 14.87 -0.81
N GLY A 67 -16.38 14.98 -1.80
CA GLY A 67 -14.98 14.56 -1.67
C GLY A 67 -14.74 13.06 -1.80
N ALA A 68 -15.67 12.28 -2.38
CA ALA A 68 -15.44 10.85 -2.56
C ALA A 68 -14.33 10.57 -3.58
N ILE A 69 -14.25 11.37 -4.65
CA ILE A 69 -13.16 11.36 -5.62
C ILE A 69 -12.80 12.80 -6.01
N PRO A 70 -11.51 13.19 -6.04
CA PRO A 70 -11.11 14.49 -6.55
C PRO A 70 -11.29 14.58 -8.07
N LEU A 71 -11.76 15.72 -8.55
CA LEU A 71 -12.05 15.93 -9.98
C LEU A 71 -10.83 15.66 -10.87
N GLN A 72 -9.63 15.98 -10.42
CA GLN A 72 -8.39 15.76 -11.18
C GLN A 72 -8.13 14.27 -11.47
N ALA A 73 -8.56 13.38 -10.58
CA ALA A 73 -8.48 11.93 -10.85
C ALA A 73 -9.45 11.52 -11.96
N ILE A 74 -10.58 12.21 -12.09
CA ILE A 74 -11.55 11.95 -13.14
C ILE A 74 -11.07 12.51 -14.47
N GLU A 75 -10.56 13.74 -14.47
CA GLU A 75 -9.94 14.37 -15.64
C GLU A 75 -8.82 13.49 -16.20
N LYS A 76 -7.94 12.95 -15.33
CA LYS A 76 -6.90 12.01 -15.78
C LYS A 76 -7.47 10.73 -16.42
N ALA A 77 -8.52 10.12 -15.84
CA ALA A 77 -9.12 8.92 -16.42
C ALA A 77 -9.67 9.19 -17.83
N LEU A 78 -10.26 10.37 -18.05
CA LEU A 78 -10.73 10.83 -19.35
C LEU A 78 -9.57 11.10 -20.31
N ASP A 79 -8.48 11.70 -19.84
CA ASP A 79 -7.27 11.93 -20.65
C ASP A 79 -6.63 10.62 -21.10
N ASN A 80 -6.58 9.59 -20.23
CA ASN A 80 -6.07 8.27 -20.59
C ASN A 80 -6.98 7.58 -21.60
N LEU A 81 -8.30 7.66 -21.40
CA LEU A 81 -9.25 7.15 -22.36
C LEU A 81 -9.05 7.82 -23.73
N HIS A 82 -8.98 9.15 -23.77
CA HIS A 82 -8.74 9.89 -25.02
C HIS A 82 -7.43 9.45 -25.68
N SER A 83 -6.38 9.29 -24.87
CA SER A 83 -5.08 8.83 -25.32
C SER A 83 -5.17 7.47 -26.00
N TYR A 84 -5.87 6.51 -25.38
CA TYR A 84 -6.14 5.20 -25.94
C TYR A 84 -6.90 5.28 -27.27
N CYS A 85 -7.99 6.03 -27.26
CA CYS A 85 -8.85 6.18 -28.43
C CYS A 85 -8.09 6.70 -29.65
N CYS A 86 -7.19 7.67 -29.44
CA CYS A 86 -6.35 8.24 -30.49
C CYS A 86 -5.15 7.36 -30.86
N SER A 87 -4.59 6.55 -29.95
CA SER A 87 -3.46 5.66 -30.24
C SER A 87 -3.90 4.40 -30.97
N SER A 88 -5.07 3.86 -30.58
CA SER A 88 -5.67 2.64 -31.12
C SER A 88 -6.50 2.90 -32.39
N GLU A 89 -6.45 4.13 -32.93
CA GLU A 89 -7.15 4.58 -34.14
C GLU A 89 -8.69 4.42 -34.13
N ILE A 90 -9.28 4.21 -32.94
CA ILE A 90 -10.74 4.25 -32.75
C ILE A 90 -11.26 5.66 -33.04
N LEU A 91 -10.52 6.68 -32.61
CA LEU A 91 -10.63 8.04 -33.12
C LEU A 91 -9.55 8.23 -34.18
N SER A 92 -9.94 8.77 -35.33
CA SER A 92 -8.97 9.08 -36.38
C SER A 92 -7.87 9.96 -35.82
N LYS A 93 -6.61 9.62 -36.12
CA LYS A 93 -5.43 10.43 -35.76
C LYS A 93 -5.48 11.85 -36.35
N THR A 94 -6.30 12.06 -37.39
CA THR A 94 -6.53 13.38 -38.02
C THR A 94 -7.62 14.20 -37.31
N THR A 95 -8.32 13.63 -36.33
CA THR A 95 -9.28 14.38 -35.49
C THR A 95 -8.53 15.47 -34.73
N LYS A 96 -9.02 16.72 -34.79
CA LYS A 96 -8.39 17.90 -34.16
C LYS A 96 -7.97 17.64 -32.70
N SER A 97 -8.85 17.04 -31.89
CA SER A 97 -8.54 16.73 -30.49
C SER A 97 -7.37 15.75 -30.35
N CYS A 98 -7.24 14.75 -31.21
CA CYS A 98 -6.11 13.81 -31.21
C CYS A 98 -4.78 14.46 -31.64
N ILE A 99 -4.85 15.45 -32.53
CA ILE A 99 -3.68 16.24 -32.96
C ILE A 99 -3.20 17.10 -31.79
N GLU A 100 -4.11 17.83 -31.15
CA GLU A 100 -3.82 18.71 -30.01
C GLU A 100 -3.28 17.93 -28.81
N SER A 101 -3.79 16.73 -28.54
CA SER A 101 -3.34 15.90 -27.42
C SER A 101 -2.06 15.11 -27.70
N LYS A 102 -1.49 15.15 -28.91
CA LYS A 102 -0.33 14.34 -29.33
C LYS A 102 0.88 14.49 -28.40
N ASN A 103 1.22 15.72 -28.00
CA ASN A 103 2.37 15.97 -27.12
C ASN A 103 2.13 15.44 -25.71
N ASN A 104 0.91 15.59 -25.19
CA ASN A 104 0.53 15.06 -23.88
C ASN A 104 0.59 13.52 -23.86
N ARG A 105 0.23 12.87 -24.98
CA ARG A 105 0.32 11.40 -25.14
C ARG A 105 1.76 10.91 -25.15
N GLN A 106 2.67 11.59 -25.86
CA GLN A 106 4.08 11.22 -25.91
C GLN A 106 4.76 11.27 -24.53
N ASN A 107 4.29 12.17 -23.67
CA ASN A 107 4.80 12.34 -22.31
C ASN A 107 4.05 11.49 -21.26
N ASN A 108 3.00 10.78 -21.65
CA ASN A 108 2.29 9.88 -20.74
C ASN A 108 3.06 8.55 -20.70
N ALA A 109 3.80 8.31 -19.62
CA ALA A 109 4.63 7.11 -19.46
C ALA A 109 3.80 5.80 -19.39
N TYR A 110 2.49 5.91 -19.19
CA TYR A 110 1.59 4.77 -19.11
C TYR A 110 0.75 4.60 -20.39
N VAL A 111 0.72 3.38 -20.90
CA VAL A 111 -0.12 2.97 -22.02
C VAL A 111 -1.47 2.53 -21.47
N PRO A 112 -2.58 3.23 -21.79
CA PRO A 112 -3.90 2.77 -21.38
C PRO A 112 -4.24 1.45 -22.09
N GLU A 113 -5.00 0.58 -21.45
CA GLU A 113 -5.24 -0.79 -21.97
C GLU A 113 -6.68 -1.04 -22.44
N SER A 114 -7.57 -0.05 -22.34
CA SER A 114 -9.00 -0.24 -22.61
C SER A 114 -9.68 1.01 -23.14
N ALA A 115 -10.64 0.81 -24.05
CA ALA A 115 -11.56 1.85 -24.54
C ALA A 115 -12.74 2.12 -23.58
N ALA A 116 -12.77 1.47 -22.42
CA ALA A 116 -13.81 1.66 -21.42
C ALA A 116 -13.38 2.64 -20.34
N LEU A 117 -14.21 3.65 -20.09
CA LEU A 117 -13.96 4.64 -19.06
C LEU A 117 -13.95 4.02 -17.65
N PHE A 118 -14.74 2.97 -17.42
CA PHE A 118 -14.73 2.18 -16.19
C PHE A 118 -13.31 1.70 -15.84
N ASP A 119 -12.63 1.08 -16.81
CA ASP A 119 -11.29 0.52 -16.64
C ASP A 119 -10.28 1.63 -16.32
N GLN A 120 -10.38 2.76 -17.03
CA GLN A 120 -9.51 3.92 -16.80
C GLN A 120 -9.70 4.52 -15.40
N PHE A 121 -10.94 4.60 -14.89
CA PHE A 121 -11.18 5.05 -13.52
C PHE A 121 -10.58 4.11 -12.48
N VAL A 122 -10.78 2.80 -12.67
CA VAL A 122 -10.21 1.80 -11.75
C VAL A 122 -8.69 1.91 -11.75
N ASP A 123 -8.03 1.98 -12.91
CA ASP A 123 -6.58 2.14 -13.00
C ASP A 123 -6.09 3.39 -12.25
N VAL A 124 -6.71 4.56 -12.49
CA VAL A 124 -6.35 5.80 -11.80
C VAL A 124 -6.49 5.65 -10.29
N GLN A 125 -7.60 5.10 -9.78
CA GLN A 125 -7.80 4.94 -8.34
C GLN A 125 -6.76 3.99 -7.73
N MET A 126 -6.49 2.87 -8.40
CA MET A 126 -5.48 1.93 -7.93
C MET A 126 -4.11 2.61 -7.85
N ARG A 127 -3.68 3.35 -8.87
CA ARG A 127 -2.41 4.09 -8.87
C ARG A 127 -2.30 5.13 -7.75
N ARG A 128 -3.39 5.82 -7.43
CA ARG A 128 -3.45 6.76 -6.29
C ARG A 128 -3.17 6.08 -4.96
N TRP A 129 -3.63 4.84 -4.83
CA TRP A 129 -3.48 4.08 -3.60
C TRP A 129 -2.11 3.43 -3.50
N THR A 130 -1.56 2.97 -4.62
CA THR A 130 -0.23 2.36 -4.69
C THR A 130 0.92 3.36 -4.58
N ASN A 131 0.62 4.66 -4.68
CA ASN A 131 1.59 5.78 -4.70
C ASN A 131 2.61 5.68 -5.85
N ASP A 132 2.20 5.07 -6.97
CA ASP A 132 2.99 5.00 -8.21
C ASP A 132 2.89 6.31 -9.02
N LEU A 133 2.99 7.46 -8.33
CA LEU A 133 2.74 8.78 -8.91
C LEU A 133 3.91 9.26 -9.78
N ASN A 134 5.12 8.76 -9.55
CA ASN A 134 6.28 9.08 -10.37
C ASN A 134 6.14 8.55 -11.80
N ASN A 135 5.46 7.42 -11.97
CA ASN A 135 5.11 6.87 -13.28
C ASN A 135 3.77 7.41 -13.80
N TYR A 136 3.09 8.28 -13.05
CA TYR A 136 1.73 8.71 -13.32
C TYR A 136 1.46 10.16 -12.89
N SER A 137 2.13 11.08 -13.57
CA SER A 137 2.01 12.52 -13.33
C SER A 137 0.58 13.04 -13.60
N GLY A 138 0.18 14.04 -12.81
CA GLY A 138 -1.10 14.74 -12.96
C GLY A 138 -2.26 14.22 -12.09
N VAL A 139 -2.05 13.17 -11.28
CA VAL A 139 -3.07 12.66 -10.37
C VAL A 139 -2.78 13.05 -8.92
N PRO A 140 -3.77 13.57 -8.17
CA PRO A 140 -3.58 13.87 -6.75
C PRO A 140 -3.43 12.59 -5.94
N ALA A 141 -2.39 12.54 -5.12
CA ALA A 141 -2.17 11.50 -4.13
C ALA A 141 -3.38 11.32 -3.19
N ASP A 142 -3.65 10.08 -2.76
CA ASP A 142 -4.46 9.88 -1.56
C ASP A 142 -3.54 9.89 -0.33
N GLN A 143 -3.57 11.00 0.42
CA GLN A 143 -2.69 11.21 1.57
C GLN A 143 -2.83 10.12 2.63
N GLN A 144 -4.02 9.54 2.80
CA GLN A 144 -4.23 8.50 3.80
C GLN A 144 -3.49 7.22 3.42
N PHE A 145 -3.53 6.84 2.13
CA PHE A 145 -2.77 5.70 1.62
C PHE A 145 -1.26 5.95 1.68
N GLN A 146 -0.81 7.14 1.29
CA GLN A 146 0.61 7.52 1.40
C GLN A 146 1.10 7.44 2.85
N ASN A 147 0.39 8.05 3.79
CA ASN A 147 0.73 8.02 5.21
C ASN A 147 0.78 6.58 5.73
N TRP A 148 -0.18 5.74 5.35
CA TRP A 148 -0.19 4.33 5.73
C TRP A 148 1.01 3.57 5.17
N HIS A 149 1.34 3.75 3.89
CA HIS A 149 2.49 3.09 3.25
C HIS A 149 3.82 3.52 3.87
N THR A 150 4.00 4.82 4.11
CA THR A 150 5.15 5.34 4.83
C THR A 150 5.25 4.72 6.21
N LYS A 151 4.16 4.67 6.97
CA LYS A 151 4.15 4.12 8.33
C LYS A 151 4.46 2.63 8.38
N VAL A 152 3.94 1.84 7.43
CA VAL A 152 4.27 0.41 7.28
C VAL A 152 5.76 0.25 6.97
N LYS A 153 6.29 1.03 6.03
CA LYS A 153 7.71 1.02 5.66
C LYS A 153 8.61 1.38 6.84
N GLU A 154 8.30 2.45 7.56
CA GLU A 154 9.03 2.86 8.76
C GLU A 154 8.99 1.79 9.85
N THR A 155 7.82 1.21 10.11
CA THR A 155 7.66 0.12 11.10
C THR A 155 8.52 -1.10 10.77
N MET A 156 8.58 -1.44 9.48
CA MET A 156 9.40 -2.53 8.99
C MET A 156 10.90 -2.25 9.10
N LEU A 157 11.33 -1.03 8.78
CA LEU A 157 12.74 -0.60 8.83
C LEU A 157 13.22 -0.27 10.25
N ASP A 158 12.30 -0.08 11.20
CA ASP A 158 12.64 0.22 12.60
C ASP A 158 13.54 -0.88 13.21
N PRO A 159 14.68 -0.50 13.81
CA PRO A 159 15.66 -1.43 14.35
C PRO A 159 15.14 -2.23 15.55
N LYS A 160 14.14 -1.77 16.30
CA LYS A 160 13.56 -2.52 17.42
C LYS A 160 12.76 -3.71 16.92
N GLY A 161 12.78 -4.82 17.65
CA GLY A 161 11.88 -5.95 17.37
C GLY A 161 10.41 -5.64 17.65
N THR A 162 10.09 -4.76 18.59
CA THR A 162 8.71 -4.45 18.98
C THR A 162 7.95 -3.64 17.92
N LEU A 163 6.66 -3.92 17.74
CA LEU A 163 5.78 -3.06 16.93
C LEU A 163 5.53 -1.74 17.67
N PRO A 164 5.67 -0.57 17.00
CA PRO A 164 5.34 0.72 17.61
C PRO A 164 3.88 0.79 18.06
N GLN A 165 3.61 1.32 19.26
CA GLN A 165 2.23 1.51 19.73
C GLN A 165 1.42 2.42 18.79
N THR A 166 2.07 3.42 18.21
CA THR A 166 1.47 4.29 17.20
C THR A 166 1.00 3.51 15.97
N PHE A 167 1.71 2.46 15.57
CA PHE A 167 1.33 1.58 14.47
C PHE A 167 0.07 0.77 14.82
N LEU A 168 0.09 0.12 15.98
CA LEU A 168 -1.02 -0.69 16.49
C LEU A 168 -2.31 0.12 16.62
N ALA A 169 -2.24 1.32 17.20
CA ALA A 169 -3.38 2.21 17.38
C ALA A 169 -4.04 2.61 16.05
N SER A 170 -3.24 2.84 15.00
CA SER A 170 -3.77 3.27 13.70
C SER A 170 -4.33 2.15 12.83
N TYR A 171 -4.05 0.89 13.13
CA TYR A 171 -4.49 -0.22 12.27
C TYR A 171 -6.02 -0.35 12.21
N PRO A 172 -6.76 -0.38 13.34
CA PRO A 172 -8.23 -0.45 13.32
C PRO A 172 -8.87 0.72 12.58
N GLU A 173 -8.36 1.94 12.79
CA GLU A 173 -8.88 3.15 12.14
C GLU A 173 -8.76 3.09 10.62
N ASN A 174 -7.67 2.51 10.10
CA ASN A 174 -7.39 2.48 8.67
C ASN A 174 -7.97 1.24 7.96
N ARG A 175 -8.19 0.13 8.66
CA ARG A 175 -8.48 -1.19 8.04
C ARG A 175 -9.75 -1.89 8.52
N SER A 176 -10.43 -1.36 9.53
CA SER A 176 -11.72 -1.89 9.98
C SER A 176 -12.73 -1.92 8.84
N TYR A 177 -13.62 -2.91 8.88
CA TYR A 177 -14.75 -2.97 7.97
C TYR A 177 -15.92 -2.19 8.57
N ASN A 178 -16.56 -1.33 7.77
CA ASN A 178 -17.74 -0.57 8.20
C ASN A 178 -18.71 -0.41 7.01
N ASP A 179 -19.83 -1.11 7.08
CA ASP A 179 -20.86 -1.11 6.05
C ASP A 179 -21.48 0.27 5.80
N GLN A 180 -21.54 1.14 6.82
CA GLN A 180 -22.11 2.49 6.69
C GLN A 180 -21.27 3.40 5.79
N HIS A 181 -20.03 3.02 5.49
CA HIS A 181 -19.14 3.73 4.59
C HIS A 181 -19.13 3.16 3.17
N LEU A 182 -19.88 2.08 2.91
CA LEU A 182 -19.90 1.41 1.61
C LEU A 182 -21.03 1.96 0.74
N LEU A 183 -20.68 2.24 -0.50
CA LEU A 183 -21.64 2.62 -1.52
C LEU A 183 -22.41 1.39 -2.01
N PRO A 184 -23.67 1.57 -2.44
CA PRO A 184 -24.41 0.55 -3.17
C PRO A 184 -23.58 -0.09 -4.28
N ARG A 185 -23.77 -1.39 -4.49
CA ARG A 185 -23.14 -2.13 -5.59
C ARG A 185 -24.03 -2.11 -6.82
N TYR A 186 -23.40 -2.19 -7.99
CA TYR A 186 -24.12 -2.37 -9.25
C TYR A 186 -24.52 -3.84 -9.37
N ILE A 187 -25.68 -4.21 -8.83
CA ILE A 187 -26.23 -5.57 -8.87
C ILE A 187 -27.60 -5.50 -9.54
N ASP A 188 -27.70 -5.88 -10.82
CA ASP A 188 -28.95 -6.03 -11.58
C ASP A 188 -29.93 -4.83 -11.56
N HIS A 189 -29.48 -3.66 -11.12
CA HIS A 189 -30.23 -2.41 -11.16
C HIS A 189 -30.25 -1.84 -12.58
N SER A 190 -31.34 -1.15 -12.93
CA SER A 190 -31.27 -0.22 -14.04
C SER A 190 -30.21 0.86 -13.76
N ALA A 191 -29.60 1.40 -14.80
CA ALA A 191 -28.63 2.47 -14.66
C ALA A 191 -29.19 3.70 -13.91
N GLN A 192 -30.47 3.98 -14.08
CA GLN A 192 -31.14 5.08 -13.41
C GLN A 192 -31.31 4.82 -11.93
N ASP A 193 -31.79 3.63 -11.55
CA ASP A 193 -31.99 3.26 -10.15
C ASP A 193 -30.67 3.21 -9.40
N PHE A 194 -29.61 2.69 -10.02
CA PHE A 194 -28.29 2.68 -9.42
C PHE A 194 -27.75 4.09 -9.18
N ARG A 195 -27.92 5.01 -10.14
CA ARG A 195 -27.50 6.41 -9.95
C ARG A 195 -28.23 7.06 -8.79
N GLN A 196 -29.54 6.82 -8.68
CA GLN A 196 -30.33 7.36 -7.58
C GLN A 196 -29.88 6.76 -6.24
N ALA A 197 -29.68 5.45 -6.17
CA ALA A 197 -29.20 4.76 -4.98
C ALA A 197 -27.85 5.28 -4.48
N ILE A 198 -26.91 5.59 -5.39
CA ILE A 198 -25.62 6.21 -5.02
C ILE A 198 -25.85 7.61 -4.45
N ARG A 199 -26.66 8.46 -5.11
CA ARG A 199 -26.93 9.84 -4.69
C ARG A 199 -27.60 9.93 -3.33
N ASP A 200 -28.51 9.01 -3.04
CA ASP A 200 -29.24 8.94 -1.78
C ASP A 200 -28.46 8.23 -0.68
N SER A 201 -27.31 7.63 -1.00
CA SER A 201 -26.50 6.90 -0.04
C SER A 201 -25.89 7.82 1.01
N SER A 202 -26.19 7.55 2.28
CA SER A 202 -25.52 8.19 3.43
C SER A 202 -24.01 7.94 3.45
N ALA A 203 -23.51 6.90 2.75
CA ALA A 203 -22.07 6.68 2.64
C ALA A 203 -21.35 7.83 1.91
N LEU A 204 -22.04 8.64 1.09
CA LEU A 204 -21.47 9.82 0.44
C LEU A 204 -21.20 10.97 1.41
N THR A 205 -22.03 11.18 2.43
CA THR A 205 -21.81 12.25 3.41
C THR A 205 -20.56 12.00 4.25
N ASN A 206 -20.21 10.72 4.41
CA ASN A 206 -19.05 10.27 5.16
C ASN A 206 -17.84 9.97 4.25
N ALA A 207 -17.83 10.46 3.00
CA ALA A 207 -16.80 10.11 2.03
C ALA A 207 -15.37 10.47 2.48
N ASN A 208 -15.21 11.62 3.14
CA ASN A 208 -13.91 12.08 3.65
C ASN A 208 -13.44 11.32 4.90
N SER A 209 -14.35 10.70 5.66
CA SER A 209 -14.02 9.90 6.85
C SER A 209 -13.83 8.42 6.55
N ARG A 210 -13.94 8.01 5.28
CA ARG A 210 -13.74 6.61 4.87
C ARG A 210 -12.31 6.18 5.18
N ASN A 211 -12.19 5.03 5.81
CA ASN A 211 -10.90 4.38 5.97
C ASN A 211 -10.41 3.75 4.65
N LEU A 212 -9.13 3.32 4.63
CA LEU A 212 -8.48 2.77 3.43
C LEU A 212 -9.25 1.58 2.85
N ARG A 213 -9.75 0.69 3.71
CA ARG A 213 -10.50 -0.49 3.29
C ARG A 213 -11.80 -0.09 2.59
N SER A 214 -12.54 0.87 3.14
CA SER A 214 -13.78 1.37 2.56
C SER A 214 -13.55 2.09 1.23
N LYS A 215 -12.45 2.87 1.12
CA LYS A 215 -12.04 3.50 -0.14
C LYS A 215 -11.79 2.46 -1.24
N LEU A 216 -11.01 1.41 -0.92
CA LEU A 216 -10.76 0.27 -1.83
C LEU A 216 -12.05 -0.43 -2.24
N LEU A 217 -12.92 -0.76 -1.29
CA LEU A 217 -14.18 -1.46 -1.58
C LEU A 217 -15.15 -0.63 -2.43
N ASN A 218 -15.08 0.70 -2.35
CA ASN A 218 -15.94 1.59 -3.12
C ASN A 218 -15.47 1.82 -4.58
N THR A 219 -14.27 1.38 -4.97
CA THR A 219 -13.72 1.62 -6.34
C THR A 219 -14.72 1.26 -7.42
N CYS A 220 -15.22 0.03 -7.37
CA CYS A 220 -16.03 -0.54 -8.45
C CYS A 220 -17.39 0.15 -8.52
N SER A 221 -18.01 0.43 -7.37
CA SER A 221 -19.26 1.19 -7.30
C SER A 221 -19.11 2.60 -7.87
N ILE A 222 -18.01 3.29 -7.57
CA ILE A 222 -17.79 4.64 -8.08
C ILE A 222 -17.48 4.62 -9.58
N ALA A 223 -16.64 3.69 -10.05
CA ALA A 223 -16.37 3.52 -11.46
C ALA A 223 -17.66 3.22 -12.24
N SER A 224 -18.49 2.29 -11.76
CA SER A 224 -19.81 2.00 -12.36
C SER A 224 -20.72 3.23 -12.37
N TYR A 225 -20.73 4.03 -11.30
CA TYR A 225 -21.57 5.22 -11.19
C TYR A 225 -21.14 6.30 -12.18
N LEU A 226 -19.83 6.54 -12.29
CA LEU A 226 -19.27 7.49 -13.26
C LEU A 226 -19.57 7.00 -14.68
N THR A 227 -19.38 5.73 -15.00
CA THR A 227 -19.79 5.18 -16.30
C THR A 227 -21.29 5.39 -16.56
N ALA A 228 -22.14 5.16 -15.56
CA ALA A 228 -23.60 5.31 -15.68
C ALA A 228 -24.08 6.76 -15.86
N ILE A 229 -23.37 7.75 -15.31
CA ILE A 229 -23.67 9.17 -15.57
C ILE A 229 -23.31 9.58 -17.00
N LEU A 230 -22.27 8.97 -17.56
CA LEU A 230 -21.61 9.46 -18.76
C LEU A 230 -22.16 8.82 -20.05
N ASP A 231 -22.87 7.70 -19.94
CA ASP A 231 -23.55 7.04 -21.05
C ASP A 231 -25.02 6.74 -20.73
N THR A 232 -25.80 7.81 -20.56
CA THR A 232 -27.21 7.76 -20.14
C THR A 232 -28.17 7.14 -21.16
N GLU A 233 -27.74 6.92 -22.40
CA GLU A 233 -28.60 6.56 -23.53
C GLU A 233 -28.31 5.18 -24.13
N SER A 234 -27.17 4.53 -23.84
CA SER A 234 -26.86 3.24 -24.47
C SER A 234 -27.51 2.06 -23.75
N LYS A 235 -28.44 1.39 -24.46
CA LYS A 235 -28.99 0.07 -24.08
C LYS A 235 -27.90 -1.00 -23.90
N THR A 236 -26.69 -0.74 -24.39
CA THR A 236 -25.49 -1.59 -24.29
C THR A 236 -24.75 -1.48 -22.95
N MET A 237 -25.11 -0.54 -22.07
CA MET A 237 -24.39 -0.33 -20.79
C MET A 237 -24.64 -1.42 -19.74
N VAL A 238 -25.84 -2.01 -19.71
CA VAL A 238 -26.25 -2.94 -18.64
C VAL A 238 -25.50 -4.28 -18.68
N PRO A 239 -25.36 -4.99 -19.82
CA PRO A 239 -24.81 -6.35 -19.82
C PRO A 239 -23.33 -6.45 -19.43
N ASP A 240 -22.54 -5.40 -19.68
CA ASP A 240 -21.08 -5.45 -19.45
C ASP A 240 -20.66 -4.88 -18.09
N LEU A 241 -21.37 -3.90 -17.52
CA LEU A 241 -21.15 -3.50 -16.13
C LEU A 241 -21.51 -4.64 -15.16
N THR A 242 -22.51 -5.46 -15.49
CA THR A 242 -22.84 -6.69 -14.74
C THR A 242 -21.71 -7.72 -14.77
N LYS A 243 -20.78 -7.66 -15.75
CA LYS A 243 -19.58 -8.51 -15.80
C LYS A 243 -18.35 -7.83 -15.20
N ALA A 244 -18.13 -6.56 -15.52
CA ALA A 244 -16.96 -5.80 -15.10
C ALA A 244 -16.96 -5.52 -13.59
N ASN A 245 -18.12 -5.22 -12.98
CA ASN A 245 -18.21 -4.91 -11.55
C ASN A 245 -17.81 -6.11 -10.64
N PRO A 246 -18.31 -7.35 -10.89
CA PRO A 246 -17.83 -8.53 -10.16
C PRO A 246 -16.34 -8.80 -10.33
N LEU A 247 -15.79 -8.65 -11.54
CA LEU A 247 -14.35 -8.83 -11.81
C LEU A 247 -13.51 -7.80 -11.05
N CYS A 248 -13.89 -6.52 -11.12
CA CYS A 248 -13.28 -5.45 -10.34
C CYS A 248 -13.32 -5.78 -8.84
N THR A 249 -14.48 -6.19 -8.31
CA THR A 249 -14.65 -6.53 -6.89
C THR A 249 -13.72 -7.67 -6.47
N LYS A 250 -13.56 -8.70 -7.30
CA LYS A 250 -12.63 -9.81 -7.06
C LYS A 250 -11.19 -9.32 -6.91
N LEU A 251 -10.77 -8.39 -7.77
CA LEU A 251 -9.39 -7.89 -7.78
C LEU A 251 -9.10 -6.91 -6.64
N ILE A 252 -10.06 -6.05 -6.30
CA ILE A 252 -10.00 -5.24 -5.09
C ILE A 252 -9.82 -6.14 -3.86
N ASN A 253 -10.58 -7.24 -3.76
CA ASN A 253 -10.42 -8.18 -2.66
C ASN A 253 -9.06 -8.88 -2.68
N GLN A 254 -8.54 -9.25 -3.86
CA GLN A 254 -7.19 -9.80 -3.97
C GLN A 254 -6.12 -8.80 -3.51
N GLU A 255 -6.25 -7.52 -3.85
CA GLU A 255 -5.32 -6.48 -3.40
C GLU A 255 -5.41 -6.26 -1.89
N ILE A 256 -6.62 -6.20 -1.32
CA ILE A 256 -6.82 -6.15 0.14
C ILE A 256 -6.10 -7.33 0.80
N ASN A 257 -6.24 -8.55 0.26
CA ASN A 257 -5.57 -9.74 0.80
C ASN A 257 -4.04 -9.66 0.66
N LYS A 258 -3.50 -9.15 -0.45
CA LYS A 258 -2.05 -8.90 -0.59
C LYS A 258 -1.55 -7.95 0.50
N GLN A 259 -2.28 -6.89 0.78
CA GLN A 259 -1.91 -5.91 1.81
C GLN A 259 -1.99 -6.50 3.22
N ILE A 260 -2.98 -7.35 3.50
CA ILE A 260 -3.08 -8.11 4.76
C ILE A 260 -1.91 -9.08 4.91
N ASN A 261 -1.56 -9.82 3.85
CA ASN A 261 -0.44 -10.76 3.86
C ASN A 261 0.90 -10.06 4.09
N LEU A 262 1.11 -8.91 3.44
CA LEU A 262 2.29 -8.08 3.68
C LEU A 262 2.38 -7.67 5.15
N LEU A 263 1.27 -7.18 5.71
CA LEU A 263 1.23 -6.80 7.11
C LEU A 263 1.53 -7.97 8.05
N SER A 264 0.94 -9.14 7.79
CA SER A 264 1.22 -10.36 8.53
C SER A 264 2.71 -10.70 8.50
N ARG A 265 3.38 -10.57 7.34
CA ARG A 265 4.83 -10.77 7.23
C ARG A 265 5.63 -9.76 8.05
N VAL A 266 5.25 -8.49 8.03
CA VAL A 266 5.89 -7.44 8.86
C VAL A 266 5.75 -7.78 10.34
N ILE A 267 4.54 -8.17 10.79
CA ILE A 267 4.28 -8.56 12.19
C ILE A 267 5.14 -9.76 12.59
N THR A 268 5.16 -10.82 11.78
CA THR A 268 5.97 -12.02 12.04
C THR A 268 7.46 -11.70 12.09
N TYR A 269 7.95 -10.89 11.15
CA TYR A 269 9.34 -10.43 11.14
C TYR A 269 9.71 -9.71 12.44
N LYS A 270 8.88 -8.76 12.88
CA LYS A 270 9.08 -7.98 14.11
C LYS A 270 9.04 -8.89 15.34
N SER A 271 8.08 -9.82 15.42
CA SER A 271 8.00 -10.81 16.50
C SER A 271 9.24 -11.69 16.62
N ASN A 272 9.74 -12.20 15.48
CA ASN A 272 10.96 -13.02 15.45
C ASN A 272 12.19 -12.21 15.89
N LYS A 273 12.26 -10.95 15.46
CA LYS A 273 13.31 -10.03 15.87
C LYS A 273 13.27 -9.74 17.37
N ALA A 274 12.10 -9.45 17.93
CA ALA A 274 11.93 -9.23 19.37
C ALA A 274 12.36 -10.46 20.19
N THR A 275 12.04 -11.66 19.72
CA THR A 275 12.48 -12.91 20.34
C THR A 275 14.00 -13.06 20.30
N THR A 276 14.60 -12.78 19.14
CA THR A 276 16.05 -12.84 18.95
C THR A 276 16.77 -11.84 19.85
N ASP A 277 16.33 -10.58 19.86
CA ASP A 277 16.87 -9.51 20.70
C ASP A 277 16.77 -9.89 22.19
N SER A 278 15.66 -10.51 22.61
CA SER A 278 15.48 -11.00 23.98
C SER A 278 16.47 -12.12 24.34
N ILE A 279 16.69 -13.08 23.44
CA ILE A 279 17.64 -14.17 23.65
C ILE A 279 19.08 -13.63 23.69
N GLU A 280 19.43 -12.70 22.79
CA GLU A 280 20.74 -12.04 22.78
C GLU A 280 20.99 -11.29 24.09
N ASN A 281 20.01 -10.50 24.56
CA ASN A 281 20.10 -9.79 25.82
C ASN A 281 20.20 -10.74 27.03
N TYR A 282 19.42 -11.82 27.05
CA TYR A 282 19.53 -12.85 28.08
C TYR A 282 20.93 -13.48 28.09
N ALA A 283 21.46 -13.86 26.92
CA ALA A 283 22.78 -14.44 26.79
C ALA A 283 23.86 -13.46 27.26
N LEU A 284 23.83 -12.20 26.83
CA LEU A 284 24.77 -11.16 27.27
C LEU A 284 24.75 -10.98 28.79
N ASN A 285 23.56 -10.93 29.40
CA ASN A 285 23.42 -10.80 30.85
C ASN A 285 23.90 -12.04 31.60
N TYR A 286 23.55 -13.23 31.12
CA TYR A 286 23.92 -14.50 31.73
C TYR A 286 25.44 -14.76 31.64
N PHE A 287 26.04 -14.61 30.46
CA PHE A 287 27.49 -14.78 30.29
C PHE A 287 28.27 -13.64 30.94
N GLY A 288 27.79 -12.40 30.87
CA GLY A 288 28.44 -11.25 31.50
C GLY A 288 28.45 -11.31 33.03
N SER A 289 27.39 -11.81 33.65
CA SER A 289 27.33 -12.01 35.11
C SER A 289 28.24 -13.15 35.56
N ARG A 290 28.29 -14.26 34.82
CA ARG A 290 29.22 -15.37 35.10
C ARG A 290 30.68 -14.98 34.93
N LEU A 291 31.02 -14.24 33.87
CA LEU A 291 32.38 -13.73 33.67
C LEU A 291 32.80 -12.81 34.82
N ARG A 292 31.91 -11.89 35.25
CA ARG A 292 32.16 -11.03 36.42
C ARG A 292 32.34 -11.82 37.71
N TYR A 293 31.52 -12.85 37.93
CA TYR A 293 31.66 -13.73 39.09
C TYR A 293 33.01 -14.45 39.07
N LEU A 294 33.41 -15.03 37.93
CA LEU A 294 34.68 -15.74 37.79
C LEU A 294 35.88 -14.80 37.98
N GLN A 295 35.82 -13.60 37.40
CA GLN A 295 36.81 -12.53 37.62
C GLN A 295 36.96 -12.22 39.12
N THR A 296 35.84 -12.04 39.83
CA THR A 296 35.83 -11.77 41.27
C THR A 296 36.48 -12.90 42.07
N GLN A 297 36.24 -14.16 41.69
CA GLN A 297 36.86 -15.32 42.35
C GLN A 297 38.37 -15.38 42.09
N ILE A 298 38.81 -15.10 40.86
CA ILE A 298 40.24 -15.02 40.52
C ILE A 298 40.93 -13.91 41.31
N ASP A 299 40.31 -12.73 41.41
CA ASP A 299 40.87 -11.59 42.15
C ASP A 299 40.98 -11.90 43.66
N LYS A 300 39.98 -12.58 44.23
CA LYS A 300 40.03 -13.08 45.61
C LYS A 300 41.16 -14.08 45.81
N LEU A 301 41.28 -15.06 44.90
CA LEU A 301 42.31 -16.09 44.99
C LEU A 301 43.72 -15.48 44.87
N ASN A 302 43.92 -14.53 43.95
CA ASN A 302 45.16 -13.78 43.82
C ASN A 302 45.51 -12.98 45.07
N THR A 303 44.51 -12.33 45.68
CA THR A 303 44.70 -11.58 46.93
C THR A 303 45.10 -12.50 48.08
N GLN A 304 44.44 -13.67 48.20
CA GLN A 304 44.80 -14.69 49.19
C GLN A 304 46.19 -15.25 48.94
N LEU A 305 46.54 -15.57 47.69
CA LEU A 305 47.86 -16.07 47.32
C LEU A 305 48.97 -15.06 47.66
N LEU A 306 48.77 -13.78 47.37
CA LEU A 306 49.68 -12.70 47.74
C LEU A 306 49.80 -12.54 49.26
N SER A 307 48.69 -12.66 49.99
CA SER A 307 48.70 -12.63 51.45
C SER A 307 49.51 -13.79 52.04
N THR A 308 49.25 -15.02 51.59
CA THR A 308 49.99 -16.21 51.99
C THR A 308 51.48 -16.09 51.62
N SER A 309 51.79 -15.65 50.40
CA SER A 309 53.16 -15.38 49.94
C SER A 309 53.90 -14.40 50.84
N ARG A 310 53.22 -13.34 51.33
CA ARG A 310 53.80 -12.38 52.28
C ARG A 310 54.00 -12.94 53.68
N GLN A 311 53.26 -13.99 54.07
CA GLN A 311 53.40 -14.67 55.35
C GLN A 311 54.52 -15.73 55.35
N ILE A 312 54.82 -16.34 54.19
CA ILE A 312 55.89 -17.35 54.06
C ILE A 312 57.23 -16.87 54.65
N PRO A 313 57.74 -15.66 54.35
CA PRO A 313 58.98 -15.14 54.95
C PRO A 313 58.96 -14.98 56.47
N TYR A 314 57.78 -14.89 57.11
CA TYR A 314 57.63 -14.84 58.57
C TYR A 314 57.49 -16.21 59.22
N LEU A 315 57.13 -17.22 58.43
CA LEU A 315 56.96 -18.61 58.88
C LEU A 315 58.26 -19.44 58.70
N VAL A 316 59.03 -19.17 57.64
CA VAL A 316 60.28 -19.88 57.34
C VAL A 316 61.41 -19.65 58.37
N PRO A 317 61.58 -18.48 59.02
CA PRO A 317 62.61 -18.29 60.06
C PRO A 317 62.28 -18.99 61.39
N LYS A 318 61.06 -19.52 61.56
CA LYS A 318 60.65 -20.28 62.76
C LYS A 318 60.75 -21.80 62.57
N CYS A 319 61.22 -22.25 61.42
CA CYS A 319 61.53 -23.66 61.14
C CYS A 319 63.04 -23.88 61.25
N ASN A 320 63.61 -23.67 62.44
CA ASN A 320 64.93 -24.17 62.85
C ASN A 320 64.78 -24.80 64.23
#